data_AF-A0A1I7TDV6-F1
#
_entry.id   AF-A0A1I7TDV6-F1
#
_cell.length_a   1.000
_cell.length_b   1.000
_cell.length_c   1.000
_cell.angle_alpha   90.00
_cell.angle_beta   90.00
_cell.angle_gamma   90.00
#
_symmetry.space_group_name_H-M   'P 1'
#
loop_
_entity.id
_entity.type
_entity.pdbx_description
1 polymer ?
#
loop_
_entity_poly.entity_id
_entity_poly.type
_entity_poly.pdbx_seq_one_letter_code
_entity_poly.pdbx_strand_id
1 'polypeptide(L)'
;MHRHLYLLFGVTELILLSGLSAIGEKEHGIWHVCFFYSFGVIALLFFISNTVCHSQSLYFLNPYGRISYHVKIAISICYFLSAPAIATFYALYWKACFTWGMNQYLKLRINEISAYELFALVEYLDVFMVIFYHGCCVYWDIQHKVVFSVRLNKPEEKRIEKIDREVVSEL
;
A
#
# COMPACT_ATOMS: atom_id res chain seq x y z
N MET A 1 -15.65 9.31 4.00
CA MET A 1 -15.47 8.63 2.69
C MET A 1 -14.08 8.00 2.55
N HIS A 2 -12.97 8.76 2.64
CA HIS A 2 -11.60 8.23 2.46
C HIS A 2 -11.22 7.05 3.37
N ARG A 3 -11.70 7.04 4.62
CA ARG A 3 -11.46 5.92 5.56
C ARG A 3 -12.07 4.59 5.09
N HIS A 4 -13.24 4.64 4.46
CA HIS A 4 -13.88 3.44 3.90
C HIS A 4 -13.17 2.99 2.63
N LEU A 5 -12.71 3.91 1.80
CA LEU A 5 -11.90 3.60 0.61
C LEU A 5 -10.56 2.96 0.99
N TYR A 6 -9.88 3.51 2.00
CA TYR A 6 -8.66 2.92 2.56
C TYR A 6 -8.89 1.47 3.01
N LEU A 7 -9.95 1.22 3.77
CA LEU A 7 -10.25 -0.12 4.27
C LEU A 7 -10.65 -1.07 3.14
N LEU A 8 -11.49 -0.61 2.21
CA LEU A 8 -11.92 -1.40 1.05
C LEU A 8 -10.75 -1.80 0.17
N PHE A 9 -9.91 -0.84 -0.22
CA PHE A 9 -8.75 -1.13 -1.06
C PHE A 9 -7.71 -1.95 -0.32
N GLY A 10 -7.45 -1.72 0.97
CA GLY A 10 -6.50 -2.51 1.75
C GLY A 10 -6.95 -3.97 1.95
N VAL A 11 -8.24 -4.20 2.21
CA VAL A 11 -8.77 -5.57 2.29
C VAL A 11 -8.74 -6.26 0.92
N THR A 12 -9.08 -5.54 -0.14
CA THR A 12 -9.04 -6.07 -1.50
C THR A 12 -7.61 -6.40 -1.94
N GLU A 13 -6.65 -5.53 -1.60
CA GLU A 13 -5.20 -5.74 -1.82
C GLU A 13 -4.73 -7.02 -1.13
N LEU A 14 -5.10 -7.23 0.14
CA LEU A 14 -4.74 -8.45 0.88
C LEU A 14 -5.33 -9.72 0.26
N ILE A 15 -6.59 -9.67 -0.18
CA ILE A 15 -7.24 -10.80 -0.85
C ILE A 15 -6.50 -11.11 -2.17
N LEU A 16 -6.21 -10.10 -2.98
CA LEU A 16 -5.49 -10.28 -4.25
C LEU A 16 -4.06 -10.78 -4.04
N LEU A 17 -3.35 -10.28 -3.03
CA LEU A 17 -2.02 -10.77 -2.66
C LEU A 17 -2.06 -12.23 -2.20
N SER A 18 -3.07 -12.61 -1.41
CA SER A 18 -3.25 -14.01 -1.00
C SER A 18 -3.55 -14.91 -2.20
N GLY A 19 -4.33 -14.42 -3.18
CA GLY A 19 -4.58 -15.11 -4.44
C GLY A 19 -3.31 -15.26 -5.29
N LEU A 20 -2.50 -14.20 -5.40
CA LEU A 20 -1.22 -14.23 -6.10
C LEU A 20 -0.25 -15.23 -5.45
N SER A 21 -0.20 -15.29 -4.12
CA SER A 21 0.66 -16.21 -3.38
C SER A 21 0.17 -17.67 -3.43
N ALA A 22 -1.14 -17.90 -3.34
CA ALA A 22 -1.71 -19.25 -3.30
C ALA A 22 -1.86 -19.90 -4.69
N ILE A 23 -2.21 -19.10 -5.71
CA ILE A 23 -2.57 -19.57 -7.07
C ILE A 23 -1.45 -19.26 -8.07
N GLY A 24 -0.66 -18.19 -7.85
CA GLY A 24 0.16 -17.55 -8.87
C GLY A 24 1.41 -18.32 -9.34
N GLU A 25 2.07 -19.11 -8.51
CA GLU A 25 3.35 -19.74 -8.95
C GLU A 25 3.23 -21.19 -9.44
N LYS A 26 2.15 -21.92 -9.14
CA LYS A 26 2.16 -23.39 -9.28
C LYS A 26 1.16 -23.99 -10.27
N GLU A 27 0.07 -23.31 -10.61
CA GLU A 27 -1.02 -23.94 -11.36
C GLU A 27 -1.28 -23.31 -12.74
N HIS A 28 -1.33 -21.98 -12.88
CA HIS A 28 -1.69 -21.34 -14.15
C HIS A 28 -1.13 -19.92 -14.32
N GLY A 29 -0.21 -19.74 -15.30
CA GLY A 29 0.42 -18.43 -15.57
C GLY A 29 -0.53 -17.32 -16.04
N ILE A 30 -1.68 -17.65 -16.65
CA ILE A 30 -2.68 -16.64 -17.05
C ILE A 30 -3.31 -15.99 -15.81
N TRP A 31 -3.67 -16.81 -14.81
CA TRP A 31 -4.27 -16.33 -13.57
C TRP A 31 -3.30 -15.47 -12.76
N HIS A 32 -2.02 -15.88 -12.72
CA HIS A 32 -0.94 -15.08 -12.13
C HIS A 32 -0.93 -13.65 -12.67
N VAL A 33 -0.91 -13.51 -14.00
CA VAL A 33 -0.90 -12.19 -14.67
C VAL A 33 -2.15 -11.38 -14.33
N CYS A 34 -3.34 -11.99 -14.36
CA CYS A 34 -4.59 -11.32 -14.01
C CYS A 34 -4.59 -10.83 -12.55
N PHE A 35 -4.16 -11.67 -11.61
CA PHE A 35 -4.06 -11.31 -10.20
C PHE A 35 -3.02 -10.21 -9.98
N PHE A 36 -1.86 -10.29 -10.65
CA PHE A 36 -0.79 -9.31 -10.51
C PHE A 36 -1.20 -7.92 -10.98
N TYR A 37 -1.79 -7.79 -12.18
CA TYR A 37 -2.25 -6.49 -12.68
C TYR A 37 -3.40 -5.92 -11.83
N SER A 38 -4.34 -6.77 -11.41
CA SER A 38 -5.45 -6.33 -10.55
C SER A 38 -4.93 -5.86 -9.19
N PHE A 39 -3.98 -6.61 -8.61
CA PHE A 39 -3.29 -6.26 -7.38
C PHE A 39 -2.59 -4.90 -7.52
N GLY A 40 -1.85 -4.67 -8.62
CA GLY A 40 -1.11 -3.42 -8.80
C GLY A 40 -2.01 -2.18 -8.88
N VAL A 41 -3.15 -2.26 -9.57
CA VAL A 41 -4.12 -1.14 -9.62
C VAL A 41 -4.71 -0.88 -8.24
N ILE A 42 -5.11 -1.93 -7.51
CA ILE A 42 -5.69 -1.78 -6.17
C ILE A 42 -4.66 -1.27 -5.16
N ALA A 43 -3.41 -1.72 -5.23
CA ALA A 43 -2.31 -1.25 -4.39
C ALA A 43 -2.06 0.26 -4.58
N LEU A 44 -2.08 0.76 -5.83
CA LEU A 44 -1.96 2.19 -6.10
C LEU A 44 -3.13 2.99 -5.51
N LEU A 45 -4.37 2.51 -5.65
CA LEU A 45 -5.55 3.15 -5.05
C LEU A 45 -5.49 3.14 -3.52
N PHE A 46 -4.95 2.08 -2.93
CA PHE A 46 -4.68 1.98 -1.52
C PHE A 46 -3.62 3.02 -1.09
N PHE A 47 -2.49 3.14 -1.80
CA PHE A 47 -1.45 4.14 -1.48
C PHE A 47 -1.98 5.57 -1.51
N ILE A 48 -2.80 5.92 -2.51
CA ILE A 48 -3.44 7.23 -2.61
C ILE A 48 -4.39 7.44 -1.42
N SER A 49 -5.27 6.47 -1.15
CA SER A 49 -6.24 6.55 -0.07
C SER A 49 -5.57 6.63 1.30
N ASN A 50 -4.48 5.88 1.52
CA ASN A 50 -3.69 5.90 2.74
C ASN A 50 -2.96 7.23 2.91
N THR A 51 -2.37 7.78 1.86
CA THR A 51 -1.67 9.08 1.92
C THR A 51 -2.64 10.21 2.27
N VAL A 52 -3.84 10.22 1.67
CA VAL A 52 -4.90 11.18 2.03
C VAL A 52 -5.36 11.00 3.47
N CYS A 53 -5.64 9.75 3.89
CA CYS A 53 -6.02 9.45 5.27
C CYS A 53 -4.94 9.86 6.28
N HIS A 54 -3.66 9.66 5.95
CA HIS A 54 -2.52 10.03 6.80
C HIS A 54 -2.48 11.53 7.04
N SER A 55 -2.67 12.34 5.99
CA SER A 55 -2.69 13.82 6.09
C SER A 55 -3.80 14.36 7.00
N GLN A 56 -4.92 13.62 7.11
CA GLN A 56 -6.07 13.96 7.94
C GLN A 56 -6.00 13.32 9.34
N SER A 57 -4.97 12.52 9.61
CA SER A 57 -4.82 11.78 10.85
C SER A 57 -3.99 12.56 11.86
N LEU A 58 -4.16 12.24 13.15
CA LEU A 58 -3.32 12.73 14.25
C LEU A 58 -1.85 12.28 14.12
N TYR A 59 -1.55 11.33 13.22
CA TYR A 59 -0.20 10.85 12.95
C TYR A 59 0.59 11.80 12.03
N PHE A 60 -0.03 12.80 11.39
CA PHE A 60 0.65 13.80 10.56
C PHE A 60 1.45 14.86 11.34
N LEU A 61 1.39 14.84 12.67
CA LEU A 61 2.11 15.79 13.53
C LEU A 61 3.64 15.58 13.47
N ASN A 62 4.38 16.68 13.63
CA ASN A 62 5.85 16.67 13.70
C ASN A 62 6.38 15.83 14.89
N PRO A 63 7.62 15.30 14.79
CA PRO A 63 8.54 15.42 13.65
C PRO A 63 8.41 14.28 12.62
N TYR A 64 8.03 13.07 13.04
CA TYR A 64 8.04 11.87 12.17
C TYR A 64 6.86 11.76 11.21
N GLY A 65 5.72 12.37 11.54
CA GLY A 65 4.50 12.30 10.73
C GLY A 65 4.65 12.89 9.32
N ARG A 66 5.39 14.01 9.21
CA ARG A 66 5.69 14.65 7.92
C ARG A 66 6.69 13.86 7.08
N ILE A 67 7.70 13.28 7.73
CA ILE A 67 8.68 12.42 7.04
C ILE A 67 7.96 11.21 6.45
N SER A 68 7.13 10.53 7.25
CA SER A 68 6.29 9.43 6.78
C SER A 68 5.40 9.83 5.60
N TYR A 69 4.76 11.01 5.65
CA TYR A 69 3.96 11.52 4.54
C TYR A 69 4.76 11.72 3.25
N HIS A 70 5.95 12.32 3.32
CA HIS A 70 6.79 12.51 2.14
C HIS A 70 7.30 11.19 1.56
N VAL A 71 7.65 10.22 2.42
CA VAL A 71 8.04 8.87 2.01
C VAL A 71 6.89 8.15 1.32
N LYS A 72 5.66 8.22 1.87
CA LYS A 72 4.45 7.65 1.25
C LYS A 72 4.22 8.24 -0.15
N ILE A 73 4.37 9.56 -0.32
CA ILE A 73 4.26 10.21 -1.63
C ILE A 73 5.34 9.71 -2.59
N ALA A 74 6.60 9.70 -2.15
CA ALA A 74 7.72 9.29 -2.99
C ALA A 74 7.55 7.84 -3.50
N ILE A 75 7.19 6.91 -2.62
CA ILE A 75 6.92 5.52 -2.99
C ILE A 75 5.72 5.43 -3.95
N SER A 76 4.64 6.18 -3.69
CA SER A 76 3.46 6.18 -4.55
C SER A 76 3.79 6.65 -5.98
N ILE A 77 4.66 7.65 -6.11
CA ILE A 77 5.13 8.14 -7.42
C ILE A 77 6.02 7.10 -8.10
N CYS A 78 6.97 6.50 -7.38
CA CYS A 78 7.81 5.44 -7.93
C CYS A 78 6.97 4.26 -8.44
N TYR A 79 5.96 3.84 -7.67
CA TYR A 79 5.04 2.77 -8.05
C TYR A 79 4.15 3.14 -9.24
N PHE A 80 3.71 4.40 -9.33
CA PHE A 80 2.99 4.88 -10.51
C PHE A 80 3.87 4.87 -11.77
N LEU A 81 5.16 5.17 -11.63
CA LEU A 81 6.12 5.15 -12.73
C LEU A 81 6.56 3.74 -13.13
N SER A 82 6.49 2.75 -12.24
CA SER A 82 6.78 1.35 -12.58
C SER A 82 5.63 0.68 -13.35
N ALA A 83 4.39 1.11 -13.17
CA ALA A 83 3.22 0.61 -13.92
C ALA A 83 3.36 0.65 -15.46
N PRO A 84 3.79 1.76 -16.11
CA PRO A 84 4.05 1.76 -17.54
C PRO A 84 5.28 0.93 -17.93
N ALA A 85 6.28 0.80 -17.05
CA ALA A 85 7.46 -0.02 -17.30
C ALA A 85 7.09 -1.51 -17.38
N ILE A 86 6.31 -2.02 -16.41
CA ILE A 86 5.90 -3.43 -16.40
C ILE A 86 4.99 -3.77 -17.58
N ALA A 87 4.06 -2.88 -17.95
CA ALA A 87 3.22 -3.05 -19.13
C ALA A 87 4.05 -3.08 -20.43
N THR A 88 5.10 -2.25 -20.52
CA THR A 88 6.00 -2.21 -21.68
C THR A 88 6.80 -3.50 -21.79
N PHE A 89 7.42 -3.96 -20.69
CA PHE A 89 8.20 -5.21 -20.71
C PHE A 89 7.32 -6.44 -20.97
N TYR A 90 6.10 -6.46 -20.43
CA TYR A 90 5.12 -7.50 -20.75
C TYR A 90 4.73 -7.51 -22.22
N ALA A 91 4.47 -6.33 -22.82
CA ALA A 91 4.15 -6.22 -24.24
C ALA A 91 5.32 -6.66 -25.14
N LEU A 92 6.56 -6.33 -24.76
CA LEU A 92 7.77 -6.77 -25.45
C LEU A 92 7.98 -8.28 -25.34
N TYR A 93 7.77 -8.85 -24.15
CA TYR A 93 7.79 -10.29 -23.92
C TYR A 93 6.74 -11.00 -24.79
N TRP A 94 5.49 -10.52 -24.78
CA TRP A 94 4.41 -11.08 -25.59
C TRP A 94 4.74 -11.02 -27.08
N LYS A 95 5.22 -9.88 -27.59
CA LYS A 95 5.66 -9.75 -28.98
C LYS A 95 6.81 -10.69 -29.31
N ALA A 96 7.78 -10.87 -28.42
CA ALA A 96 8.87 -11.81 -28.60
C ALA A 96 8.36 -13.26 -28.69
N CYS A 97 7.42 -13.68 -27.84
CA CYS A 97 6.82 -15.02 -27.91
C CYS A 97 6.13 -15.30 -29.25
N PHE A 98 5.33 -14.36 -29.77
CA PHE A 98 4.64 -14.55 -31.06
C PHE A 98 5.57 -14.43 -32.27
N THR A 99 6.58 -13.56 -32.22
CA THR A 99 7.47 -13.29 -33.37
C THR A 99 8.65 -14.27 -33.43
N TRP A 100 9.17 -14.71 -32.28
CA TRP A 100 10.32 -15.65 -32.20
C TRP A 100 9.92 -17.10 -31.98
N GLY A 101 8.68 -17.40 -31.57
CA GLY A 101 8.14 -18.76 -31.61
C GLY A 101 8.12 -19.38 -33.02
N MET A 102 8.29 -18.55 -34.06
CA MET A 102 8.42 -18.96 -35.46
C MET A 102 9.86 -18.87 -36.01
N ASN A 103 10.83 -18.37 -35.22
CA ASN A 103 12.22 -18.16 -35.65
C ASN A 103 13.20 -18.37 -34.47
N GLN A 104 13.28 -19.61 -34.00
CA GLN A 104 14.10 -20.03 -32.84
C GLN A 104 15.63 -19.91 -33.06
N TYR A 105 16.12 -19.43 -34.22
CA TYR A 105 17.54 -19.50 -34.57
C TYR A 105 18.29 -18.18 -34.63
N LEU A 106 17.64 -17.01 -34.56
CA LEU A 106 18.36 -15.73 -34.68
C LEU A 106 18.43 -15.00 -33.33
N LYS A 107 19.19 -15.63 -32.42
CA LYS A 107 19.71 -15.05 -31.17
C LYS A 107 20.64 -13.89 -31.51
N LEU A 108 20.08 -12.72 -31.85
CA LEU A 108 20.89 -11.51 -32.03
C LEU A 108 21.20 -10.89 -30.66
N ARG A 109 22.43 -11.17 -30.26
CA ARG A 109 23.17 -10.70 -29.09
C ARG A 109 23.30 -9.16 -29.11
N ILE A 110 22.43 -8.46 -28.38
CA ILE A 110 22.69 -7.08 -27.91
C ILE A 110 22.27 -7.05 -26.43
N ASN A 111 23.27 -7.14 -25.53
CA ASN A 111 23.18 -7.11 -24.06
C ASN A 111 22.25 -8.16 -23.41
N GLU A 112 22.86 -9.12 -22.71
CA GLU A 112 22.30 -10.36 -22.16
C GLU A 112 21.26 -10.19 -21.03
N ILE A 113 20.16 -9.48 -21.25
CA ILE A 113 18.99 -9.60 -20.38
C ILE A 113 17.77 -9.83 -21.25
N SER A 114 17.14 -11.00 -21.10
CA SER A 114 15.92 -11.33 -21.80
C SER A 114 14.78 -10.43 -21.33
N ALA A 115 13.85 -10.07 -22.23
CA ALA A 115 12.67 -9.27 -21.86
C ALA A 115 11.85 -9.91 -20.72
N TYR A 116 11.91 -11.23 -20.60
CA TYR A 116 11.34 -12.00 -19.50
C TYR A 116 12.03 -11.72 -18.16
N GLU A 117 13.36 -11.72 -18.10
CA GLU A 117 14.11 -11.41 -16.88
C GLU A 117 13.90 -9.97 -16.42
N LEU A 118 13.80 -9.02 -17.36
CA LEU A 118 13.45 -7.63 -17.03
C LEU A 118 12.02 -7.52 -16.50
N PHE A 119 11.06 -8.23 -17.10
CA PHE A 119 9.68 -8.27 -16.62
C PHE A 119 9.62 -8.81 -15.19
N ALA A 120 10.26 -9.97 -14.92
CA ALA A 120 10.29 -10.58 -13.60
C ALA A 120 10.98 -9.67 -12.56
N LEU A 121 12.08 -9.00 -12.93
CA LEU A 121 12.79 -8.07 -12.04
C LEU A 121 11.88 -6.91 -11.62
N VAL A 122 11.14 -6.30 -12.56
CA VAL A 122 10.22 -5.19 -12.27
C VAL A 122 9.04 -5.67 -11.44
N GLU A 123 8.52 -6.88 -11.70
CA GLU A 123 7.47 -7.51 -10.90
C GLU A 123 7.89 -7.68 -9.43
N TYR A 124 9.07 -8.24 -9.18
CA TYR A 124 9.59 -8.37 -7.81
C TYR A 124 9.85 -7.01 -7.16
N LEU A 125 10.31 -6.01 -7.93
CA LEU A 125 10.52 -4.66 -7.42
C LEU A 125 9.20 -4.00 -7.00
N ASP A 126 8.12 -4.19 -7.76
CA ASP A 126 6.79 -3.68 -7.43
C ASP A 126 6.26 -4.31 -6.14
N VAL A 127 6.36 -5.63 -6.00
CA VAL A 127 5.97 -6.32 -4.75
C VAL A 127 6.83 -5.85 -3.57
N PHE A 128 8.13 -5.67 -3.78
CA PHE A 128 9.02 -5.11 -2.76
C PHE A 128 8.61 -3.69 -2.35
N MET A 129 8.25 -2.82 -3.30
CA MET A 129 7.77 -1.47 -2.98
C MET A 129 6.47 -1.50 -2.16
N VAL A 130 5.56 -2.44 -2.44
CA VAL A 130 4.35 -2.64 -1.63
C VAL A 130 4.70 -3.07 -0.20
N ILE A 131 5.56 -4.08 -0.04
CA ILE A 131 6.03 -4.52 1.28
C ILE A 131 6.72 -3.38 2.02
N PHE A 132 7.58 -2.61 1.34
CA PHE A 132 8.29 -1.48 1.92
C PHE A 132 7.34 -0.36 2.34
N TYR A 133 6.30 -0.07 1.54
CA TYR A 133 5.27 0.90 1.88
C TYR A 133 4.54 0.52 3.17
N HIS A 134 4.08 -0.73 3.28
CA HIS A 134 3.39 -1.23 4.46
C HIS A 134 4.32 -1.39 5.66
N GLY A 135 5.56 -1.83 5.48
CA GLY A 135 6.52 -2.05 6.57
C GLY A 135 7.10 -0.75 7.13
N CYS A 136 7.74 0.05 6.28
CA CYS A 136 8.49 1.22 6.74
C CYS A 136 7.60 2.41 7.08
N CYS A 137 6.55 2.67 6.31
CA CYS A 137 5.67 3.81 6.61
C CYS A 137 4.85 3.57 7.89
N VAL A 138 4.36 2.35 8.10
CA VAL A 138 3.61 2.00 9.32
C VAL A 138 4.52 2.01 10.54
N TYR A 139 5.77 1.55 10.41
CA TYR A 139 6.74 1.63 11.50
C TYR A 139 6.93 3.07 12.00
N TRP A 140 7.16 4.03 11.09
CA TRP A 140 7.26 5.44 11.46
C TRP A 140 5.96 6.07 11.99
N ASP A 141 4.80 5.55 11.57
CA ASP A 141 3.50 6.02 12.06
C ASP A 141 3.23 5.58 13.53
N ILE A 142 3.70 4.40 13.93
CA ILE A 142 3.36 3.79 15.24
C ILE A 142 4.43 4.01 16.32
N GLN A 143 5.72 4.04 15.95
CA GLN A 143 6.84 3.91 16.91
C GLN A 143 6.85 4.94 18.06
N HIS A 144 6.30 6.14 17.85
CA HIS A 144 6.42 7.24 18.81
C HIS A 144 5.09 7.74 19.41
N LYS A 145 3.95 7.10 19.12
CA LYS A 145 2.62 7.64 19.48
C LYS A 145 1.58 6.64 20.00
N VAL A 146 1.99 5.53 20.61
CA VAL A 146 1.06 4.68 21.36
C VAL A 146 0.77 5.28 22.75
N VAL A 147 0.23 6.50 22.79
CA VAL A 147 -0.54 6.96 23.95
C VAL A 147 -1.99 6.63 23.61
N PHE A 148 -2.48 5.49 24.08
CA PHE A 148 -3.91 5.22 24.08
C PHE A 148 -4.56 6.31 24.93
N SER A 149 -5.05 7.40 24.30
CA SER A 149 -5.93 8.32 24.99
C SER A 149 -7.28 7.62 25.12
N VAL A 150 -7.37 6.71 26.09
CA VAL A 150 -8.66 6.41 26.69
C VAL A 150 -9.11 7.77 27.21
N ARG A 151 -10.06 8.41 26.53
CA ARG A 151 -10.82 9.48 27.15
C ARG A 151 -11.53 8.79 28.32
N LEU A 152 -10.89 8.76 29.47
CA LEU A 152 -11.60 8.70 30.74
C LEU A 152 -12.54 9.90 30.64
N ASN A 153 -13.83 9.63 30.41
CA ASN A 153 -14.86 10.61 30.70
C ASN A 153 -14.51 11.10 32.11
N LYS A 154 -14.01 12.33 32.22
CA LYS A 154 -13.82 12.95 33.53
C LYS A 154 -15.18 12.79 34.23
N PRO A 155 -15.24 12.15 35.41
CA PRO A 155 -16.49 12.17 36.15
C PRO A 155 -16.87 13.65 36.34
N GLU A 156 -18.15 13.95 36.14
CA GLU A 156 -18.70 15.29 36.16
C GLU A 156 -18.31 16.06 37.42
N GLU A 157 -17.17 16.74 37.39
CA GLU A 157 -16.69 17.62 38.47
C GLU A 157 -17.70 18.75 38.74
N LYS A 158 -18.52 19.06 37.73
CA LYS A 158 -19.65 20.00 37.84
C LYS A 158 -20.87 19.48 38.60
N ARG A 159 -21.01 18.16 38.83
CA ARG A 159 -22.14 17.63 39.61
C ARG A 159 -21.85 17.69 41.12
N ILE A 160 -20.61 17.45 41.53
CA ILE A 160 -20.20 17.46 42.94
C ILE A 160 -20.26 18.89 43.51
N GLU A 161 -19.78 19.88 42.77
CA GLU A 161 -19.81 21.29 43.19
C GLU A 161 -21.24 21.89 43.28
N LYS A 162 -22.22 21.23 42.65
CA LYS A 162 -23.63 21.60 42.72
C LYS A 162 -24.33 20.94 43.91
N ILE A 163 -24.00 19.68 44.21
CA ILE A 163 -24.52 18.96 45.40
C ILE A 163 -23.98 19.60 46.69
N ASP A 164 -22.69 19.95 46.76
CA ASP A 164 -22.13 20.61 47.95
C ASP A 164 -22.75 22.00 48.21
N ARG A 165 -23.15 22.71 47.14
CA ARG A 165 -23.83 24.00 47.30
C ARG A 165 -25.30 23.88 47.71
N GLU A 166 -26.00 22.84 47.26
CA GLU A 166 -27.39 22.60 47.67
C GLU A 166 -27.44 22.15 49.15
N VAL A 167 -26.52 21.29 49.60
CA VAL A 167 -26.45 20.82 51.01
C VAL A 167 -26.08 21.94 51.99
N VAL A 168 -25.22 22.90 51.60
CA VAL A 168 -24.87 24.05 52.45
C VAL A 168 -26.00 25.09 52.52
N SER A 169 -26.96 25.08 51.58
CA SER A 169 -28.09 26.01 51.57
C SER A 169 -29.32 25.53 52.36
N GLU A 170 -29.34 24.26 52.77
CA GLU A 170 -30.44 23.64 53.54
C GLU A 170 -30.14 23.46 55.04
N LEU A 171 -29.00 23.98 55.53
CA LEU A 171 -28.61 24.03 56.95
C LEU A 171 -28.65 25.47 57.47
#